data_AF-A0A534QW89-F1
#
_entry.id   AF-A0A534QW89-F1
#
_cell.length_a   1.000
_cell.length_b   1.000
_cell.length_c   1.000
_cell.angle_alpha   90.00
_cell.angle_beta   90.00
_cell.angle_gamma   90.00
#
_symmetry.space_group_name_H-M   'P 1'
#
loop_
_entity.id
_entity.type
_entity.pdbx_description
1 polymer ?
#
loop_
_entity_poly.entity_id
_entity_poly.type
_entity_poly.pdbx_seq_one_letter_code
_entity_poly.pdbx_strand_id
1 'polypeptide(L)'
;MAFVFTGALVALAVVSQEDGKIHIERVAMPEQLQRCSTDTDCILVDQISCCACQAAGAQGAINSTQQDGLRRFLKRACRNRGVCVSVDTCQGDLAAACVEGRCIVRADHG
;
A
#
# COMPACT_ATOMS: atom_id res chain seq x y z
N MET A 1 -63.42 13.31 -12.68
CA MET A 1 -62.69 12.16 -12.11
C MET A 1 -61.67 12.70 -11.14
N ALA A 2 -61.88 12.46 -9.85
CA ALA A 2 -60.98 12.87 -8.78
C ALA A 2 -59.90 11.80 -8.58
N PHE A 3 -58.64 12.20 -8.39
CA PHE A 3 -57.66 11.42 -7.65
C PHE A 3 -56.84 12.36 -6.78
N VAL A 4 -57.11 12.25 -5.48
CA VAL A 4 -56.34 12.82 -4.37
C VAL A 4 -55.09 11.94 -4.23
N PHE A 5 -53.90 12.53 -4.21
CA PHE A 5 -52.76 11.89 -3.58
C PHE A 5 -52.12 12.84 -2.56
N THR A 6 -52.36 12.44 -1.32
CA THR A 6 -51.72 12.76 -0.05
C THR A 6 -50.20 12.89 -0.12
N GLY A 7 -49.68 13.76 0.74
CA GLY A 7 -48.29 14.17 0.77
C GLY A 7 -47.28 13.14 1.25
N ALA A 8 -46.02 13.53 1.13
CA ALA A 8 -44.95 13.14 2.03
C ALA A 8 -43.88 14.25 2.01
N LEU A 9 -43.84 15.05 3.08
CA LEU A 9 -42.67 15.82 3.45
C LEU A 9 -41.57 14.84 3.85
N VAL A 10 -40.54 14.68 3.02
CA VAL A 10 -39.31 14.00 3.45
C VAL A 10 -38.33 15.06 3.90
N ALA A 11 -38.26 15.22 5.22
CA ALA A 11 -37.21 15.97 5.88
C ALA A 11 -35.93 15.11 5.98
N LEU A 12 -34.79 15.78 5.83
CA LEU A 12 -33.47 15.47 6.37
C LEU A 12 -32.76 14.20 5.86
N ALA A 13 -31.70 14.43 5.09
CA ALA A 13 -30.35 14.18 5.60
C ALA A 13 -29.35 15.02 4.79
N VAL A 14 -28.83 16.09 5.39
CA VAL A 14 -27.55 16.67 4.97
C VAL A 14 -26.50 15.63 5.33
N VAL A 15 -26.13 14.79 4.36
CA VAL A 15 -24.94 13.95 4.50
C VAL A 15 -23.75 14.88 4.25
N SER A 16 -23.29 15.52 5.32
CA SER A 16 -21.97 16.15 5.33
C SER A 16 -20.94 15.03 5.37
N GLN A 17 -20.65 14.45 4.20
CA GLN A 17 -19.48 13.61 4.02
C GLN A 17 -18.30 14.58 3.89
N GLU A 18 -17.77 15.02 5.02
CA GLU A 18 -16.40 15.53 5.05
C GLU A 18 -15.53 14.40 4.50
N ASP A 19 -15.07 14.58 3.27
CA ASP A 19 -14.25 13.68 2.50
C ASP A 19 -12.96 13.38 3.29
N GLY A 20 -13.05 12.37 4.18
CA GLY A 20 -11.98 11.81 4.99
C GLY A 20 -10.98 11.06 4.12
N LYS A 21 -10.44 11.73 3.10
CA LYS A 21 -9.35 11.22 2.29
C LYS A 21 -8.11 11.21 3.17
N ILE A 22 -7.89 10.07 3.82
CA ILE A 22 -6.58 9.74 4.38
C ILE A 22 -5.59 9.86 3.22
N HIS A 23 -4.81 10.94 3.23
CA HIS A 23 -3.79 11.19 2.24
C HIS A 23 -2.65 10.22 2.52
N ILE A 24 -2.72 9.03 1.92
CA ILE A 24 -1.61 8.06 2.00
C ILE A 24 -0.53 8.55 1.06
N GLU A 25 0.36 9.40 1.58
CA GLU A 25 1.57 9.79 0.88
C GLU A 25 2.40 8.53 0.61
N ARG A 26 2.49 8.12 -0.65
CA ARG A 26 3.37 7.01 -1.05
C ARG A 26 4.80 7.53 -1.00
N VAL A 27 5.60 7.02 -0.07
CA VAL A 27 7.03 7.32 -0.06
C VAL A 27 7.66 6.59 -1.24
N ALA A 28 8.23 7.34 -2.19
CA ALA A 28 8.96 6.74 -3.29
C ALA A 28 10.22 6.04 -2.76
N MET A 29 10.33 4.73 -2.99
CA MET A 29 11.48 3.94 -2.54
C MET A 29 12.72 4.30 -3.38
N PRO A 30 13.89 4.55 -2.76
CA PRO A 30 15.12 4.87 -3.48
C PRO A 30 15.49 3.76 -4.47
N GLU A 31 15.87 4.15 -5.70
CA GLU A 31 16.20 3.17 -6.75
C GLU A 31 17.35 2.25 -6.38
N GLN A 32 18.29 2.71 -5.55
CA GLN A 32 19.42 1.89 -5.09
C GLN A 32 18.96 0.65 -4.33
N LEU A 33 17.82 0.72 -3.64
CA LEU A 33 17.25 -0.43 -2.93
C LEU A 33 16.70 -1.49 -3.90
N GLN A 34 16.44 -1.13 -5.15
CA GLN A 34 15.82 -2.00 -6.15
C GLN A 34 16.79 -2.50 -7.21
N ARG A 35 18.02 -2.00 -7.30
CA ARG A 35 18.92 -2.43 -8.39
C ARG A 35 19.28 -3.90 -8.27
N CYS A 36 19.24 -4.63 -9.37
CA CYS A 36 19.60 -6.05 -9.42
C CYS A 36 20.27 -6.38 -10.75
N SER A 37 20.94 -7.53 -10.77
CA SER A 37 21.46 -8.16 -12.00
C SER A 37 20.69 -9.44 -12.34
N THR A 38 20.22 -10.17 -11.32
CA THR A 38 19.55 -11.47 -11.46
C THR A 38 18.37 -11.59 -10.50
N ASP A 39 17.43 -12.51 -10.77
CA ASP A 39 16.28 -12.78 -9.90
C ASP A 39 16.72 -13.16 -8.47
N THR A 40 17.83 -13.89 -8.32
CA THR A 40 18.38 -14.28 -7.01
C THR A 40 18.88 -13.11 -6.17
N ASP A 41 19.10 -11.94 -6.79
CA ASP A 41 19.44 -10.73 -6.05
C ASP A 41 18.22 -10.16 -5.33
N CYS A 42 17.00 -10.49 -5.77
CA CYS A 42 15.77 -9.87 -5.32
C CYS A 42 15.06 -10.73 -4.25
N ILE A 43 14.51 -10.05 -3.25
CA ILE A 43 13.66 -10.66 -2.23
C ILE A 43 12.36 -9.89 -2.10
N LEU A 44 11.29 -10.60 -1.74
CA LEU A 44 10.04 -9.99 -1.32
C LEU A 44 10.15 -9.54 0.14
N VAL A 45 9.72 -8.32 0.43
CA VAL A 45 9.62 -7.78 1.79
C VAL A 45 8.18 -7.38 2.07
N ASP A 46 7.75 -7.55 3.31
CA ASP A 46 6.40 -7.25 3.78
C ASP A 46 6.21 -5.77 4.14
N GLN A 47 7.27 -4.96 4.05
CA GLN A 47 7.24 -3.57 4.46
C GLN A 47 8.09 -2.68 3.53
N ILE A 48 7.45 -2.06 2.53
CA ILE A 48 8.02 -0.94 1.77
C ILE A 48 7.38 0.41 2.11
N SER A 49 6.45 0.40 3.07
CA SER A 49 5.74 1.58 3.57
C SER A 49 5.89 1.68 5.09
N CYS A 50 5.32 2.71 5.70
CA CYS A 50 5.45 2.92 7.14
C CYS A 50 4.73 1.89 8.00
N CYS A 51 3.74 1.19 7.44
CA CYS A 51 3.14 0.02 8.07
C CYS A 51 3.60 -1.25 7.35
N ALA A 52 3.67 -2.36 8.08
CA ALA A 52 3.79 -3.68 7.48
C ALA A 52 2.52 -4.00 6.70
N CYS A 53 2.62 -4.87 5.70
CA CYS A 53 1.54 -5.26 4.80
C CYS A 53 0.25 -5.68 5.53
N GLN A 54 0.36 -6.53 6.56
CA GLN A 54 -0.78 -6.99 7.39
C GLN A 54 -1.41 -5.88 8.26
N ALA A 55 -0.77 -4.71 8.30
CA ALA A 55 -1.18 -3.53 9.07
C ALA A 55 -1.48 -2.33 8.16
N ALA A 56 -2.11 -2.58 7.00
CA ALA A 56 -2.46 -1.60 5.97
C ALA A 56 -1.25 -1.01 5.23
N GLY A 57 -0.13 -1.71 5.25
CA GLY A 57 1.07 -1.36 4.48
C GLY A 57 1.07 -1.94 3.07
N ALA A 58 2.28 -2.15 2.55
CA ALA A 58 2.50 -2.74 1.24
C ALA A 58 3.71 -3.67 1.22
N GLN A 59 3.58 -4.77 0.47
CA GLN A 59 4.69 -5.61 0.04
C GLN A 59 5.46 -4.97 -1.12
N GLY A 60 6.73 -5.33 -1.27
CA GLY A 60 7.54 -4.91 -2.38
C GLY A 60 8.75 -5.80 -2.59
N ALA A 61 9.50 -5.58 -3.67
CA ALA A 61 10.74 -6.27 -3.94
C ALA A 61 11.93 -5.33 -3.78
N ILE A 62 13.00 -5.81 -3.16
CA ILE A 62 14.27 -5.09 -3.02
C ILE A 62 15.43 -6.03 -3.33
N ASN A 63 16.60 -5.45 -3.59
CA ASN A 63 17.84 -6.20 -3.58
C ASN A 63 18.11 -6.71 -2.16
N SER A 64 18.43 -7.99 -2.02
CA SER A 64 18.67 -8.69 -0.76
C SER A 64 19.77 -8.04 0.09
N THR A 65 20.78 -7.43 -0.53
CA THR A 65 21.86 -6.71 0.14
C THR A 65 21.44 -5.36 0.73
N GLN A 66 20.25 -4.86 0.37
CA GLN A 66 19.77 -3.52 0.70
C GLN A 66 18.78 -3.49 1.87
N GLN A 67 18.58 -4.59 2.58
CA GLN A 67 17.67 -4.65 3.74
C GLN A 67 18.00 -3.58 4.80
N ASP A 68 19.28 -3.37 5.09
CA ASP A 68 19.72 -2.30 6.00
C ASP A 68 19.50 -0.89 5.43
N GLY A 69 19.57 -0.75 4.12
CA GLY A 69 19.20 0.48 3.42
C GLY A 69 17.71 0.78 3.58
N LEU A 70 16.86 -0.22 3.35
CA LEU A 70 15.41 -0.14 3.51
C LEU A 70 15.04 0.23 4.95
N ARG A 71 15.58 -0.46 5.96
CA ARG A 71 15.35 -0.16 7.38
C ARG A 71 15.67 1.29 7.73
N ARG A 72 16.82 1.80 7.26
CA ARG A 72 17.23 3.19 7.49
C ARG A 72 16.34 4.19 6.77
N PHE A 73 15.92 3.88 5.55
CA PHE A 73 14.99 4.70 4.79
C PHE A 73 13.65 4.80 5.49
N LEU A 74 13.04 3.68 5.84
CA LEU A 74 11.75 3.64 6.55
C LEU A 74 11.82 4.38 7.88
N LYS A 75 12.88 4.18 8.67
CA LYS A 75 13.08 4.91 9.94
C LYS A 75 13.03 6.44 9.76
N ARG A 76 13.57 6.95 8.65
CA ARG A 76 13.55 8.39 8.33
C ARG A 76 12.22 8.83 7.76
N ALA A 77 11.72 8.12 6.75
CA ALA A 77 10.50 8.45 6.02
C ALA A 77 9.25 8.34 6.91
N CYS A 78 9.29 7.49 7.92
CA CYS A 78 8.14 7.14 8.74
C CYS A 78 8.14 7.76 10.13
N ARG A 79 9.05 8.71 10.40
CA ARG A 79 9.29 9.27 11.74
C ARG A 79 8.04 9.76 12.47
N ASN A 80 7.03 10.24 11.73
CA ASN A 80 5.83 10.88 12.27
C ASN A 80 4.51 10.22 11.78
N ARG A 81 4.51 8.97 11.30
CA ARG A 81 3.31 8.38 10.68
C ARG A 81 2.29 7.82 11.69
N GLY A 82 1.02 7.96 11.32
CA GLY A 82 -0.16 7.61 12.11
C GLY A 82 -0.45 6.11 12.23
N VAL A 83 -1.61 5.82 12.81
CA VAL A 83 -2.05 4.49 13.26
C VAL A 83 -2.09 3.48 12.11
N CYS A 84 -1.35 2.38 12.25
CA CYS A 84 -1.48 1.21 11.37
C CYS A 84 -2.72 0.40 11.80
N VAL A 85 -3.64 0.15 10.88
CA VAL A 85 -4.85 -0.65 11.12
C VAL A 85 -4.62 -2.03 10.54
N SER A 86 -4.83 -3.08 11.32
CA SER A 86 -4.70 -4.45 10.83
C SER A 86 -5.75 -4.71 9.75
N VAL A 87 -5.27 -5.05 8.55
CA VAL A 87 -6.09 -5.47 7.42
C VAL A 87 -5.38 -6.66 6.76
N ASP A 88 -6.10 -7.76 6.59
CA ASP A 88 -5.60 -8.95 5.88
C ASP A 88 -5.65 -8.71 4.36
N THR A 89 -4.76 -7.85 3.86
CA THR A 89 -4.67 -7.51 2.41
C THR A 89 -3.39 -7.99 1.75
N CYS A 90 -2.56 -8.75 2.48
CA CYS A 90 -1.28 -9.19 1.98
C CYS A 90 -1.43 -10.32 0.96
N GLN A 91 -0.80 -10.19 -0.21
CA GLN A 91 -0.89 -11.23 -1.24
C GLN A 91 0.15 -12.31 -0.95
N GLY A 92 -0.31 -13.57 -0.89
CA GLY A 92 0.55 -14.74 -0.65
C GLY A 92 1.30 -15.20 -1.90
N ASP A 93 0.70 -15.01 -3.07
CA ASP A 93 1.19 -15.55 -4.35
C ASP A 93 2.04 -14.51 -5.08
N LEU A 94 3.07 -14.00 -4.41
CA LEU A 94 3.98 -12.99 -4.94
C LEU A 94 5.42 -13.50 -4.98
N ALA A 95 6.07 -13.27 -6.11
CA ALA A 95 7.50 -13.51 -6.30
C ALA A 95 8.24 -12.19 -6.58
N ALA A 96 9.50 -12.15 -6.17
CA ALA A 96 10.43 -11.09 -6.57
C ALA A 96 11.17 -11.50 -7.84
N ALA A 97 11.31 -10.56 -8.79
CA ALA A 97 12.04 -10.78 -10.04
C ALA A 97 12.89 -9.57 -10.40
N CYS A 98 14.00 -9.81 -11.10
CA CYS A 98 14.85 -8.79 -11.65
C CYS A 98 14.46 -8.49 -13.09
N VAL A 99 14.02 -7.27 -13.34
CA VAL A 99 13.44 -6.86 -14.62
C VAL A 99 14.01 -5.51 -14.99
N GLU A 100 14.68 -5.44 -16.14
CA GLU A 100 15.33 -4.21 -16.59
C GLU A 100 16.26 -3.60 -15.51
N GLY A 101 16.97 -4.48 -14.78
CA GLY A 101 17.89 -4.08 -13.70
C GLY A 101 17.22 -3.64 -12.40
N ARG A 102 15.91 -3.91 -12.22
CA ARG A 102 15.14 -3.56 -11.02
C ARG A 102 14.39 -4.73 -10.43
N CYS A 103 14.45 -4.88 -9.12
CA CYS A 103 13.62 -5.79 -8.36
C CYS A 103 12.18 -5.28 -8.40
N ILE A 104 11.29 -6.12 -8.93
CA ILE A 104 9.86 -5.87 -8.95
C ILE A 104 9.10 -7.05 -8.34
N VAL A 105 7.87 -6.80 -7.94
CA VAL A 105 6.92 -7.84 -7.54
C VAL A 105 6.18 -8.32 -8.78
N ARG A 106 6.02 -9.64 -8.92
CA ARG A 106 5.17 -10.29 -9.91
C ARG A 106 4.26 -11.29 -9.20
N ALA A 107 3.10 -11.57 -9.79
CA ALA A 107 2.28 -12.69 -9.35
C ALA A 107 3.04 -13.99 -9.60
N ASP A 108 3.06 -14.87 -8.61
CA ASP A 108 3.60 -16.23 -8.71
C ASP A 108 2.45 -17.17 -9.08
N HIS A 109 2.33 -17.47 -10.36
CA HIS A 109 1.41 -18.49 -10.85
C HIS A 109 2.19 -19.80 -10.89
N GLY A 110 2.26 -20.48 -9.73
CA GLY A 110 3.08 -21.68 -9.53
C GLY A 110 2.99 -22.75 -10.61
#